data_AF-A0A849EU54-F1
#
_entry.id   AF-A0A849EU54-F1
#
_cell.length_a   1.000
_cell.length_b   1.000
_cell.length_c   1.000
_cell.angle_alpha   90.00
_cell.angle_beta   90.00
_cell.angle_gamma   90.00
#
_symmetry.space_group_name_H-M   'P 1'
#
loop_
_entity.id
_entity.type
_entity.pdbx_description
1 polymer ?
#
loop_
_entity_poly.entity_id
_entity_poly.type
_entity_poly.pdbx_seq_one_letter_code
_entity_poly.pdbx_strand_id
1 'polypeptide(L)'
;MVRTIDFFMPLAINRLLPTHLDWTERFGPLINQVAKYRLPIGYLSTGAAVPEALQLATSKQIAALLLAVETARDGGNENLGSVTVVQQGPETTAAIQYVANCNSDIFHHNECKSVARISMDNAVMFKDPTEAMDQGFKPCRMCCMALLTPKPIERSARSRFAGGRK
;
A
#
# COMPACT_ATOMS: atom_id res chain seq x y z
N MET A 1 34.02 -14.14 2.00
CA MET A 1 32.95 -13.24 1.53
C MET A 1 31.64 -13.66 2.19
N VAL A 2 31.04 -12.80 3.01
CA VAL A 2 29.74 -13.08 3.66
C VAL A 2 28.65 -12.98 2.59
N ARG A 3 27.70 -13.94 2.56
CA ARG A 3 26.56 -13.88 1.64
C ARG A 3 25.49 -12.95 2.22
N THR A 4 24.78 -12.25 1.36
CA THR A 4 23.78 -11.24 1.77
C THR A 4 22.74 -11.80 2.73
N ILE A 5 22.18 -12.98 2.47
CA ILE A 5 21.18 -13.57 3.37
C ILE A 5 21.77 -13.83 4.76
N ASP A 6 22.96 -14.43 4.84
CA ASP A 6 23.65 -14.69 6.12
C ASP A 6 23.86 -13.40 6.93
N PHE A 7 24.16 -12.29 6.25
CA PHE A 7 24.33 -10.97 6.88
C PHE A 7 23.03 -10.45 7.52
N PHE A 8 21.87 -10.72 6.91
CA PHE A 8 20.57 -10.25 7.38
C PHE A 8 19.82 -11.25 8.28
N MET A 9 20.26 -12.51 8.38
CA MET A 9 19.64 -13.51 9.27
C MET A 9 19.49 -13.06 10.73
N PRO A 10 20.44 -12.31 11.35
CA PRO A 10 20.27 -11.82 12.72
C PRO A 10 19.07 -10.88 12.93
N LEU A 11 18.53 -10.29 11.86
CA LEU A 11 17.33 -9.45 11.92
C LEU A 11 16.02 -10.25 11.88
N ALA A 12 16.08 -11.59 11.96
CA ALA A 12 14.92 -12.48 11.90
C ALA A 12 14.08 -12.31 10.61
N ILE A 13 14.75 -12.13 9.47
CA ILE A 13 14.08 -12.20 8.17
C ILE A 13 13.39 -13.57 8.01
N ASN A 14 12.17 -13.57 7.49
CA ASN A 14 11.34 -14.78 7.42
C ASN A 14 10.89 -15.14 5.99
N ARG A 15 11.10 -14.23 5.02
CA ARG A 15 10.67 -14.37 3.62
C ARG A 15 11.61 -13.59 2.71
N LEU A 16 11.62 -13.97 1.44
CA LEU A 16 12.33 -13.27 0.37
C LEU A 16 11.33 -12.60 -0.60
N LEU A 17 11.75 -11.46 -1.16
CA LEU A 17 11.04 -10.73 -2.22
C LEU A 17 12.02 -10.43 -3.36
N PRO A 18 12.11 -11.31 -4.37
CA PRO A 18 12.89 -11.08 -5.56
C PRO A 18 12.30 -9.96 -6.41
N THR A 19 13.13 -8.98 -6.77
CA THR A 19 12.76 -7.86 -7.62
C THR A 19 13.49 -7.89 -8.96
N HIS A 20 13.07 -7.01 -9.88
CA HIS A 20 13.66 -6.87 -11.21
C HIS A 20 13.68 -8.17 -12.03
N LEU A 21 12.66 -9.03 -11.86
CA LEU A 21 12.59 -10.31 -12.58
C LEU A 21 12.42 -10.11 -14.09
N ASP A 22 11.93 -8.95 -14.51
CA ASP A 22 11.86 -8.48 -15.90
C ASP A 22 13.24 -8.21 -16.53
N TRP A 23 14.29 -8.07 -15.72
CA TRP A 23 15.67 -7.83 -16.19
C TRP A 23 16.52 -9.10 -16.24
N THR A 24 15.95 -10.25 -15.86
CA THR A 24 16.70 -11.50 -15.75
C THR A 24 16.07 -12.57 -16.62
N GLU A 25 16.89 -13.26 -17.39
CA GLU A 25 16.47 -14.45 -18.16
C GLU A 25 16.82 -15.76 -17.45
N ARG A 26 17.56 -15.68 -16.32
CA ARG A 26 18.08 -16.85 -15.60
C ARG A 26 17.70 -16.79 -14.13
N PHE A 27 16.76 -17.62 -13.73
CA PHE A 27 16.24 -17.69 -12.37
C PHE A 27 16.93 -18.75 -11.49
N GLY A 28 17.93 -19.47 -12.00
CA GLY A 28 18.70 -20.48 -11.23
C GLY A 28 19.30 -19.96 -9.91
N PRO A 29 19.91 -18.75 -9.85
CA PRO A 29 20.41 -18.19 -8.61
C PRO A 29 19.34 -18.03 -7.52
N LEU A 30 18.10 -17.72 -7.90
CA LEU A 30 16.97 -17.61 -6.98
C LEU A 30 16.67 -18.96 -6.30
N ILE A 31 16.62 -20.03 -7.09
CA ILE A 31 16.38 -21.40 -6.57
C ILE A 31 17.52 -21.85 -5.67
N ASN A 32 18.76 -21.53 -6.03
CA ASN A 32 19.91 -21.83 -5.18
C ASN A 32 19.82 -21.14 -3.81
N GLN A 33 19.28 -19.91 -3.74
CA GLN A 33 19.04 -19.26 -2.45
C GLN A 33 17.93 -19.95 -1.66
N VAL A 34 16.79 -20.24 -2.28
CA VAL A 34 15.66 -20.90 -1.61
C VAL A 34 16.05 -22.28 -1.08
N ALA A 35 16.73 -23.09 -1.89
CA ALA A 35 17.17 -24.42 -1.51
C ALA A 35 18.17 -24.39 -0.34
N LYS A 36 19.08 -23.40 -0.32
CA LYS A 36 20.09 -23.27 0.73
C LYS A 36 19.50 -22.75 2.05
N TYR A 37 18.72 -21.67 1.99
CA TYR A 37 18.29 -20.95 3.20
C TYR A 37 16.90 -21.36 3.69
N ARG A 38 16.12 -22.06 2.87
CA ARG A 38 14.75 -22.48 3.16
C ARG A 38 13.82 -21.33 3.57
N LEU A 39 14.16 -20.10 3.14
CA LEU A 39 13.29 -18.95 3.31
C LEU A 39 12.23 -18.97 2.20
N PRO A 40 10.93 -18.93 2.53
CA PRO A 40 9.89 -18.87 1.53
C PRO A 40 9.95 -17.57 0.74
N ILE A 41 9.62 -17.62 -0.55
CA ILE A 41 9.39 -16.42 -1.36
C ILE A 41 7.96 -15.96 -1.11
N GLY A 42 7.78 -14.71 -0.68
CA GLY A 42 6.45 -14.15 -0.41
C GLY A 42 5.83 -13.48 -1.63
N TYR A 43 6.63 -12.67 -2.34
CA TYR A 43 6.19 -11.90 -3.50
C TYR A 43 7.26 -11.91 -4.58
N LEU A 44 6.84 -11.64 -5.82
CA LEU A 44 7.67 -11.47 -7.00
C LEU A 44 7.39 -10.08 -7.58
N SER A 45 8.43 -9.37 -8.02
CA SER A 45 8.27 -8.09 -8.71
C SER A 45 8.81 -8.15 -10.14
N THR A 46 7.96 -7.78 -11.10
CA THR A 46 8.24 -7.89 -12.56
C THR A 46 8.23 -6.54 -13.27
N GLY A 47 8.49 -5.45 -12.55
CA GLY A 47 8.54 -4.10 -13.10
C GLY A 47 8.49 -3.03 -12.02
N ALA A 48 8.40 -1.76 -12.44
CA ALA A 48 8.41 -0.58 -11.57
C ALA A 48 7.02 -0.04 -11.21
N ALA A 49 5.95 -0.56 -11.83
CA ALA A 49 4.58 -0.10 -11.57
C ALA A 49 4.12 -0.50 -10.17
N VAL A 50 3.56 0.45 -9.41
CA VAL A 50 3.08 0.22 -8.05
C VAL A 50 1.58 0.53 -8.00
N PRO A 51 0.74 -0.40 -7.54
CA PRO A 51 1.06 -1.73 -6.97
C PRO A 51 1.15 -2.88 -7.98
N GLU A 52 0.89 -2.65 -9.26
CA GLU A 52 0.55 -3.70 -10.24
C GLU A 52 1.69 -4.67 -10.54
N ALA A 53 2.94 -4.23 -10.42
CA ALA A 53 4.10 -5.07 -10.72
C ALA A 53 4.50 -6.00 -9.58
N LEU A 54 3.84 -5.94 -8.41
CA LEU A 54 4.10 -6.78 -7.25
C LEU A 54 3.03 -7.87 -7.12
N GLN A 55 3.43 -9.13 -7.22
CA GLN A 55 2.52 -10.27 -7.22
C GLN A 55 2.87 -11.25 -6.10
N LEU A 56 1.86 -11.89 -5.49
CA LEU A 56 2.08 -12.97 -4.54
C LEU A 56 2.79 -14.13 -5.24
N ALA A 57 3.81 -14.70 -4.61
CA ALA A 57 4.58 -15.78 -5.20
C ALA A 57 3.84 -17.13 -5.05
N THR A 58 3.44 -17.74 -6.16
CA THR A 58 2.94 -19.13 -6.18
C THR A 58 3.98 -20.09 -6.73
N SER A 59 3.90 -21.37 -6.33
CA SER A 59 4.75 -22.43 -6.89
C SER A 59 4.57 -22.60 -8.40
N LYS A 60 3.35 -22.38 -8.92
CA LYS A 60 3.04 -22.37 -10.37
C LYS A 60 3.80 -21.25 -11.09
N GLN A 61 3.79 -20.04 -10.56
CA GLN A 61 4.54 -18.91 -11.14
C GLN A 61 6.05 -19.12 -11.07
N ILE A 62 6.59 -19.62 -9.95
CA ILE A 62 8.02 -19.90 -9.83
C ILE A 62 8.44 -20.99 -10.83
N ALA A 63 7.64 -22.05 -10.98
CA ALA A 63 7.91 -23.10 -11.97
C ALA A 63 7.87 -22.53 -13.41
N ALA A 64 6.91 -21.66 -13.71
CA ALA A 64 6.79 -21.02 -15.01
C ALA A 64 8.02 -20.15 -15.35
N LEU A 65 8.50 -19.37 -14.38
CA LEU A 65 9.74 -18.58 -14.53
C LEU A 65 10.94 -19.49 -14.83
N LEU A 66 11.05 -20.65 -14.16
CA LEU A 66 12.16 -21.58 -14.37
C LEU A 66 12.11 -22.30 -15.72
N LEU A 67 10.90 -22.66 -16.15
CA LEU A 67 10.68 -23.41 -17.39
C LEU A 67 10.59 -22.48 -18.62
N ALA A 68 10.67 -21.16 -18.42
CA ALA A 68 10.44 -20.15 -19.45
C ALA A 68 9.10 -20.36 -20.19
N VAL A 69 8.07 -20.77 -19.45
CA VAL A 69 6.72 -20.98 -19.97
C VAL A 69 5.88 -19.78 -19.58
N GLU A 70 5.17 -19.19 -20.53
CA GLU A 70 4.15 -18.21 -20.20
C GLU A 70 3.02 -18.89 -19.44
N THR A 71 2.84 -18.52 -18.17
CA THR A 71 1.58 -18.82 -17.50
C THR A 71 0.51 -17.97 -18.14
N ALA A 72 -0.48 -18.62 -18.76
CA ALA A 72 -1.74 -17.97 -19.06
C ALA A 72 -2.18 -17.21 -17.81
N ARG A 73 -2.43 -15.90 -17.97
CA ARG A 73 -2.91 -15.04 -16.89
C ARG A 73 -4.26 -15.60 -16.45
N ASP A 74 -4.25 -16.46 -15.42
CA ASP A 74 -5.47 -16.94 -14.80
C ASP A 74 -6.17 -15.70 -14.23
N GLY A 75 -7.27 -15.28 -14.89
CA GLY A 75 -8.25 -14.35 -14.35
C GLY A 75 -9.09 -15.01 -13.25
N GLY A 76 -8.44 -15.70 -12.32
CA GLY A 76 -9.06 -16.62 -11.38
C GLY A 76 -8.82 -16.21 -9.93
N ASN A 77 -9.87 -15.68 -9.33
CA ASN A 77 -10.14 -15.58 -7.89
C ASN A 77 -9.67 -16.84 -7.12
N GLU A 78 -8.64 -16.72 -6.29
CA GLU A 78 -8.30 -17.69 -5.25
C GLU A 78 -8.45 -17.02 -3.88
N ASN A 79 -9.68 -17.07 -3.38
CA ASN A 79 -9.96 -16.90 -1.97
C ASN A 79 -9.66 -18.24 -1.27
N LEU A 80 -8.44 -18.43 -0.75
CA LEU A 80 -8.19 -19.38 0.35
C LEU A 80 -6.82 -19.16 1.05
N GLY A 81 -6.87 -18.65 2.28
CA GLY A 81 -5.73 -18.59 3.19
C GLY A 81 -5.44 -17.19 3.73
N SER A 82 -6.41 -16.62 4.43
CA SER A 82 -6.32 -15.36 5.17
C SER A 82 -5.17 -15.35 6.18
N VAL A 83 -4.01 -14.86 5.76
CA VAL A 83 -3.19 -14.04 6.66
C VAL A 83 -3.77 -12.64 6.55
N THR A 84 -4.50 -12.26 7.59
CA THR A 84 -5.20 -10.99 7.78
C THR A 84 -4.29 -9.78 7.50
N VAL A 85 -4.24 -9.36 6.25
CA VAL A 85 -4.12 -7.94 5.90
C VAL A 85 -5.52 -7.54 5.51
N VAL A 86 -6.16 -6.80 6.41
CA VAL A 86 -7.46 -6.16 6.17
C VAL A 86 -7.30 -5.24 4.97
N GLN A 87 -7.64 -5.73 3.79
CA GLN A 87 -7.88 -4.92 2.60
C GLN A 87 -9.39 -4.89 2.40
N GLN A 88 -10.02 -3.83 2.86
CA GLN A 88 -11.28 -3.42 2.26
C GLN A 88 -10.94 -2.82 0.90
N GLY A 89 -11.16 -3.61 -0.15
CA GLY A 89 -11.47 -3.05 -1.46
C GLY A 89 -12.86 -2.41 -1.41
N PRO A 90 -13.13 -1.39 -2.25
CA PRO A 90 -14.43 -0.75 -2.32
C PRO A 90 -15.38 -1.67 -3.09
N GLU A 91 -16.23 -2.38 -2.37
CA GLU A 91 -17.47 -2.90 -2.92
C GLU A 91 -18.53 -1.80 -2.81
N THR A 92 -18.83 -1.16 -3.94
CA THR A 92 -20.16 -0.59 -4.16
C THR A 92 -21.11 -1.80 -4.12
N THR A 93 -21.91 -2.02 -3.08
CA THR A 93 -23.04 -1.16 -2.74
C THR A 93 -23.40 -1.32 -1.26
N ALA A 94 -22.63 -0.70 -0.38
CA ALA A 94 -23.15 -0.20 0.89
C ALA A 94 -22.65 1.22 1.01
N ALA A 95 -23.58 2.19 1.06
CA ALA A 95 -23.27 3.61 1.07
C ALA A 95 -22.17 3.92 2.10
N ILE A 96 -20.94 4.17 1.62
CA ILE A 96 -19.83 4.55 2.49
C ILE A 96 -20.17 5.94 3.02
N GLN A 97 -20.77 5.95 4.20
CA GLN A 97 -21.25 7.17 4.83
C GLN A 97 -20.09 7.86 5.53
N TYR A 98 -19.83 9.10 5.17
CA TYR A 98 -18.83 9.93 5.84
C TYR A 98 -19.49 10.62 7.02
N VAL A 99 -18.79 10.69 8.15
CA VAL A 99 -19.27 11.37 9.36
C VAL A 99 -18.31 12.50 9.67
N ALA A 100 -18.83 13.72 9.75
CA ALA A 100 -18.09 14.90 10.16
C ALA A 100 -18.53 15.35 11.54
N ASN A 101 -17.58 15.88 12.30
CA ASN A 101 -17.88 16.58 13.54
C ASN A 101 -17.87 18.09 13.25
N CYS A 102 -19.02 18.75 13.45
CA CYS A 102 -19.18 20.20 13.26
C CYS A 102 -18.21 21.03 14.10
N ASN A 103 -17.69 20.51 15.21
CA ASN A 103 -16.79 21.27 16.08
C ASN A 103 -15.31 21.15 15.69
N SER A 104 -14.93 20.16 14.89
CA SER A 104 -13.52 19.92 14.54
C SER A 104 -13.20 20.11 13.08
N ASP A 105 -14.17 20.49 12.25
CA ASP A 105 -14.07 20.64 10.79
C ASP A 105 -13.38 19.44 10.11
N ILE A 106 -13.48 18.24 10.70
CA ILE A 106 -12.84 17.03 10.20
C ILE A 106 -13.93 16.01 9.91
N PHE A 107 -13.88 15.44 8.71
CA PHE A 107 -14.70 14.32 8.32
C PHE A 107 -13.91 13.01 8.29
N HIS A 108 -14.62 11.93 8.53
CA HIS A 108 -14.10 10.58 8.69
C HIS A 108 -14.95 9.59 7.88
N HIS A 109 -14.39 8.44 7.53
CA HIS A 109 -15.21 7.28 7.18
C HIS A 109 -15.89 6.74 8.44
N ASN A 110 -17.09 6.15 8.30
CA ASN A 110 -17.83 5.49 9.39
C ASN A 110 -16.94 4.54 10.21
N GLU A 111 -16.06 3.81 9.56
CA GLU A 111 -15.16 2.84 10.22
C GLU A 111 -13.91 3.44 10.88
N CYS A 112 -13.76 4.76 10.90
CA CYS A 112 -12.60 5.40 11.51
C CYS A 112 -12.69 5.34 13.05
N LYS A 113 -11.58 4.98 13.70
CA LYS A 113 -11.43 4.97 15.17
C LYS A 113 -11.85 6.28 15.87
N SER A 114 -11.81 7.41 15.16
CA SER A 114 -12.23 8.70 15.72
C SER A 114 -13.75 8.89 15.73
N VAL A 115 -14.51 8.20 14.88
CA VAL A 115 -15.99 8.31 14.81
C VAL A 115 -16.64 7.82 16.10
N ALA A 116 -16.12 6.74 16.70
CA ALA A 116 -16.60 6.25 18.00
C ALA A 116 -16.45 7.26 19.15
N ARG A 117 -15.71 8.36 18.94
CA ARG A 117 -15.49 9.43 19.94
C ARG A 117 -16.26 10.72 19.60
N ILE A 118 -17.01 10.75 18.51
CA ILE A 118 -17.84 11.89 18.12
C ILE A 118 -19.19 11.77 18.84
N SER A 119 -19.64 12.84 19.50
CA SER A 119 -21.01 12.89 20.03
C SER A 119 -22.02 13.00 18.89
N MET A 120 -23.12 12.25 18.97
CA MET A 120 -24.21 12.31 17.97
C MET A 120 -24.78 13.72 17.80
N ASP A 121 -24.76 14.55 18.84
CA ASP A 121 -25.28 15.92 18.79
C ASP A 121 -24.53 16.84 17.82
N ASN A 122 -23.28 16.50 17.48
CA ASN A 122 -22.41 17.30 16.61
C ASN A 122 -22.00 16.55 15.33
N ALA A 123 -22.68 15.45 15.01
CA ALA A 123 -22.35 14.58 13.88
C ALA A 123 -23.20 14.92 12.64
N VAL A 124 -22.55 15.18 11.51
CA VAL A 124 -23.20 15.34 10.20
C VAL A 124 -22.75 14.21 9.28
N MET A 125 -23.70 13.61 8.56
CA MET A 125 -23.43 12.46 7.71
C MET A 125 -23.55 12.83 6.23
N PHE A 126 -22.53 12.51 5.44
CA PHE A 126 -22.46 12.75 3.99
C PHE A 126 -22.42 11.44 3.21
N LYS A 127 -22.98 11.46 2.00
CA LYS A 127 -22.93 10.32 1.08
C LYS A 127 -21.67 10.33 0.21
N ASP A 128 -21.13 11.52 -0.04
CA ASP A 128 -19.99 11.74 -0.91
C ASP A 128 -18.90 12.54 -0.18
N PRO A 129 -17.61 12.21 -0.31
CA PRO A 129 -16.54 12.99 0.28
C PRO A 129 -16.43 14.41 -0.30
N THR A 130 -16.85 14.63 -1.54
CA THR A 130 -16.80 15.94 -2.20
C THR A 130 -17.78 16.93 -1.54
N GLU A 131 -18.98 16.46 -1.17
CA GLU A 131 -19.97 17.25 -0.44
C GLU A 131 -19.43 17.76 0.90
N ALA A 132 -18.70 16.90 1.62
CA ALA A 132 -18.06 17.29 2.88
C ALA A 132 -16.97 18.35 2.67
N MET A 133 -16.18 18.24 1.60
CA MET A 133 -15.13 19.21 1.28
C MET A 133 -15.71 20.57 0.84
N ASP A 134 -16.80 20.57 0.07
CA ASP A 134 -17.49 21.79 -0.35
C ASP A 134 -18.08 22.55 0.84
N GLN A 135 -18.51 21.83 1.88
CA GLN A 135 -18.94 22.42 3.15
C GLN A 135 -17.77 22.84 4.07
N GLY A 136 -16.52 22.69 3.61
CA GLY A 136 -15.33 23.15 4.33
C GLY A 136 -14.72 22.13 5.30
N PHE A 137 -15.24 20.90 5.35
CA PHE A 137 -14.68 19.86 6.19
C PHE A 137 -13.39 19.27 5.58
N LYS A 138 -12.37 19.09 6.41
CA LYS A 138 -11.07 18.54 6.04
C LYS A 138 -11.07 17.02 6.18
N PRO A 139 -10.45 16.28 5.25
CA PRO A 139 -10.33 14.83 5.38
C PRO A 139 -9.42 14.48 6.56
N CYS A 140 -9.83 13.47 7.33
CA CYS A 140 -8.98 12.93 8.38
C CYS A 140 -7.70 12.32 7.79
N ARG A 141 -6.55 12.72 8.35
CA ARG A 141 -5.22 12.22 7.97
C ARG A 141 -4.98 10.73 8.20
N MET A 142 -5.84 10.05 8.96
CA MET A 142 -5.68 8.62 9.24
C MET A 142 -6.58 7.74 8.39
N CYS A 143 -7.83 8.12 8.14
CA CYS A 143 -8.76 7.29 7.36
C CYS A 143 -8.99 7.78 5.92
N CYS A 144 -8.74 9.06 5.63
CA CYS A 144 -9.03 9.66 4.33
C CYS A 144 -7.74 10.09 3.61
N MET A 145 -6.64 9.35 3.78
CA MET A 145 -5.32 9.71 3.23
C MET A 145 -5.33 9.95 1.71
N ALA A 146 -6.11 9.15 0.96
CA ALA A 146 -6.25 9.30 -0.49
C ALA A 146 -6.86 10.65 -0.91
N LEU A 147 -7.59 11.30 -0.01
CA LEU A 147 -8.27 12.57 -0.23
C LEU A 147 -7.44 13.79 0.23
N LEU A 148 -6.26 13.57 0.81
CA LEU A 148 -5.32 14.65 1.08
C LEU A 148 -4.58 15.00 -0.20
N THR A 149 -4.94 16.12 -0.81
CA THR A 149 -4.08 16.77 -1.79
C THR A 149 -2.93 17.45 -1.05
N PRO A 150 -1.67 16.98 -1.20
CA PRO A 150 -0.55 17.70 -0.64
C PRO A 150 -0.48 19.07 -1.33
N LYS A 151 -0.43 20.15 -0.56
CA LYS A 151 -0.14 21.47 -1.12
C LYS A 151 1.18 21.38 -1.90
N PRO A 152 1.24 21.83 -3.16
CA PRO A 152 2.49 21.86 -3.89
C PRO A 152 3.51 22.68 -3.10
N ILE A 153 4.68 22.10 -2.87
CA ILE A 153 5.77 22.77 -2.18
C ILE A 153 6.31 23.83 -3.14
N GLU A 154 5.84 25.07 -3.03
CA GLU A 154 6.45 26.21 -3.73
C GLU A 154 7.88 26.44 -3.21
N ARG A 155 8.85 25.79 -3.85
CA ARG A 155 10.28 26.01 -3.58
C ARG A 155 10.73 27.44 -3.94
N SER A 156 9.96 28.15 -4.76
CA SER A 156 10.18 29.54 -5.19
C SER A 156 10.06 30.57 -4.06
N ALA A 157 9.41 30.25 -2.93
CA ALA A 157 9.21 31.18 -1.82
C ALA A 157 10.44 31.32 -0.89
N ARG A 158 11.48 30.49 -1.05
CA ARG A 158 12.68 30.50 -0.18
C ARG A 158 13.73 31.56 -0.53
N SER A 159 13.57 32.34 -1.60
CA SER A 159 14.57 33.35 -2.00
C SER A 159 14.45 34.71 -1.30
N ARG A 160 13.53 34.92 -0.35
CA ARG A 160 13.27 36.25 0.22
C ARG A 160 13.80 36.52 1.63
N PHE A 161 14.58 35.63 2.24
CA PHE A 161 15.18 35.88 3.57
C PHE A 161 16.65 35.49 3.64
N ALA A 162 17.48 36.16 2.83
CA ALA A 162 18.92 36.24 3.05
C ALA A 162 19.38 37.67 2.73
N GLY A 163 19.19 38.59 3.69
CA GLY A 163 19.66 39.95 3.54
C GLY A 163 19.12 40.88 4.63
N GLY A 164 19.97 41.20 5.61
CA GLY A 164 19.83 42.40 6.42
C GLY A 164 19.63 42.18 7.91
N ARG A 165 20.73 41.99 8.65
CA ARG A 165 20.94 42.79 9.87
C ARG A 165 22.35 43.36 9.82
N LYS A 166 22.39 44.68 10.02
CA LYS A 166 23.56 45.54 10.14
C LYS A 166 24.42 45.13 11.31
#